data_AF-A0A1H9K6W1-F1
#
_entry.id   AF-A0A1H9K6W1-F1
#
_cell.length_a   1.000
_cell.length_b   1.000
_cell.length_c   1.000
_cell.angle_alpha   90.00
_cell.angle_beta   90.00
_cell.angle_gamma   90.00
#
_symmetry.space_group_name_H-M   'P 1'
#
loop_
_entity.id
_entity.type
_entity.pdbx_description
1 polymer ?
#
loop_
_entity_poly.entity_id
_entity_poly.type
_entity_poly.pdbx_seq_one_letter_code
_entity_poly.pdbx_strand_id
1 'polypeptide(L)' 'MRRNKAVIRIISWGRVIAENVAAGHSTAAGVVRGWMNSAGHRANILNCALRDSGVGHQYRQNTRYGHHWTQNFGTR' A
#
# COMPACT_ATOMS: atom_id res chain seq x y z
N MET A 1 3.18 40.39 28.86
CA MET A 1 3.44 39.55 27.67
C MET A 1 3.10 38.09 28.02
N ARG A 2 1.99 37.55 27.52
CA ARG A 2 1.60 36.14 27.73
C ARG A 2 2.22 35.30 26.60
N ARG A 3 3.13 34.38 26.94
CA ARG A 3 3.65 33.40 25.99
C ARG A 3 2.59 32.31 25.80
N ASN A 4 1.81 32.40 24.73
CA ASN A 4 0.96 31.31 24.26
C ASN A 4 1.87 30.15 23.85
N LYS A 5 2.03 29.14 24.72
CA LYS A 5 2.61 27.87 24.33
C LYS A 5 1.54 27.11 23.56
N ALA A 6 1.69 27.04 22.23
CA ALA A 6 0.93 26.10 21.42
C ALA A 6 1.31 24.68 21.87
N VAL A 7 0.35 23.95 22.42
CA VAL A 7 0.50 22.51 22.64
C VAL A 7 0.30 21.85 21.28
N ILE A 8 1.40 21.50 20.61
CA ILE A 8 1.34 20.61 19.44
C ILE A 8 0.96 19.22 19.97
N ARG A 9 -0.31 18.86 19.86
CA ARG A 9 -0.75 17.47 20.03
C ARG A 9 -0.42 16.72 18.74
N ILE A 10 0.73 16.03 18.72
CA ILE A 10 0.97 14.98 17.71
C ILE A 10 0.06 13.82 18.10
N ILE A 11 -1.09 13.68 17.42
CA ILE A 11 -1.90 12.46 17.51
C ILE A 11 -1.26 11.44 16.56
N SER A 12 -0.39 10.59 17.09
CA SER A 12 0.06 9.39 16.38
C SER A 12 -1.01 8.32 16.54
N TRP A 13 -1.65 7.92 15.46
CA TRP A 13 -2.69 6.88 15.47
C TRP A 13 -2.15 5.45 15.63
N GLY A 14 -0.85 5.27 15.87
CA GLY A 14 -0.22 3.98 16.21
C GLY A 14 -0.29 2.88 15.15
N ARG A 15 -0.97 3.10 14.04
CA ARG A 15 -1.20 2.09 12.99
C ARG A 15 -0.26 2.30 11.81
N VAL A 16 0.47 1.24 11.49
CA VAL A 16 1.27 1.14 10.27
C VAL A 16 0.36 0.66 9.14
N ILE A 17 0.36 1.37 8.01
CA ILE A 17 -0.37 1.01 6.79
C ILE A 17 0.56 1.13 5.59
N ALA A 18 0.31 0.34 4.55
CA ALA A 18 1.03 0.44 3.27
C ALA A 18 0.14 0.01 2.10
N GLU A 19 0.50 0.42 0.89
CA GLU A 19 -0.21 0.09 -0.34
C GLU A 19 0.79 -0.23 -1.46
N ASN A 20 0.49 -1.28 -2.22
CA ASN A 20 1.11 -1.56 -3.51
C ASN A 20 0.05 -1.42 -4.61
N VAL A 21 0.37 -0.69 -5.68
CA VAL A 21 -0.49 -0.55 -6.87
C VAL A 21 0.30 -0.96 -8.10
N ALA A 22 -0.33 -1.69 -9.02
CA ALA A 22 0.24 -2.01 -10.31
C ALA A 22 -0.85 -2.17 -11.38
N ALA A 23 -0.47 -1.95 -12.64
CA ALA A 23 -1.35 -2.12 -13.79
C ALA A 23 -0.65 -2.89 -14.90
N GLY A 24 -1.40 -3.53 -15.79
CA GLY A 24 -0.87 -4.22 -16.97
C GLY A 24 -0.45 -5.68 -16.75
N HIS A 25 -0.39 -6.16 -15.52
CA HIS A 25 -0.14 -7.57 -15.23
C HIS A 25 -1.44 -8.38 -15.40
N SER A 26 -1.47 -9.35 -16.31
CA SER A 26 -2.65 -10.18 -16.58
C SER A 26 -2.93 -11.25 -15.52
N THR A 27 -1.98 -11.53 -14.63
CA THR A 27 -2.08 -12.60 -13.63
C THR A 27 -1.62 -12.15 -12.25
N ALA A 28 -2.18 -12.78 -11.22
CA ALA A 28 -1.78 -12.56 -9.83
C ALA A 28 -0.28 -12.87 -9.60
N ALA A 29 0.22 -13.98 -10.14
CA ALA A 29 1.64 -14.32 -10.06
C ALA A 29 2.53 -13.28 -10.74
N GLY A 30 2.07 -12.74 -11.88
CA GLY A 30 2.77 -11.68 -12.61
C GLY A 30 2.90 -10.40 -11.79
N VAL A 31 1.81 -9.95 -11.15
CA VAL A 31 1.84 -8.71 -10.35
C VAL A 31 2.66 -8.87 -9.08
N VAL A 32 2.55 -10.01 -8.38
CA VAL A 32 3.35 -10.28 -7.18
C VAL A 32 4.84 -10.32 -7.53
N ARG A 33 5.23 -10.94 -8.65
CA ARG A 33 6.62 -10.90 -9.12
C ARG A 33 7.08 -9.48 -9.42
N GLY A 34 6.23 -8.66 -10.05
CA GLY A 34 6.50 -7.24 -10.31
C GLY A 34 6.77 -6.46 -9.03
N TRP A 35 5.92 -6.62 -8.02
CA TRP A 35 6.12 -6.00 -6.71
C TRP A 35 7.38 -6.50 -5.99
N MET A 36 7.66 -7.80 -6.03
CA MET A 36 8.86 -8.37 -5.40
C MET A 36 10.18 -7.91 -6.07
N ASN A 37 10.14 -7.51 -7.33
CA ASN A 37 11.29 -6.96 -8.06
C ASN A 37 11.46 -5.44 -7.87
N SER A 38 10.55 -4.78 -7.16
CA SER A 38 10.60 -3.35 -6.86
C SER A 38 10.92 -3.14 -5.38
N ALA A 39 12.01 -2.45 -5.07
CA ALA A 39 12.47 -2.29 -3.69
C ALA A 39 11.40 -1.71 -2.74
N GLY A 40 10.64 -0.70 -3.18
CA GLY A 40 9.58 -0.10 -2.38
C GLY A 40 8.39 -1.04 -2.15
N HIS A 41 7.89 -1.68 -3.21
CA HIS A 41 6.77 -2.61 -3.08
C HIS A 41 7.13 -3.87 -2.29
N ARG A 42 8.36 -4.38 -2.48
CA ARG A 42 8.91 -5.50 -1.72
C ARG A 42 9.03 -5.16 -0.23
N ALA A 43 9.44 -3.94 0.11
CA ALA A 43 9.52 -3.50 1.50
C ALA A 43 8.16 -3.56 2.20
N ASN A 44 7.07 -3.23 1.50
CA ASN A 44 5.71 -3.39 2.04
C ASN A 44 5.35 -4.87 2.27
N ILE A 45 5.61 -5.75 1.30
CA ILE A 45 5.30 -7.20 1.40
C ILE A 45 6.07 -7.88 2.54
N LEU A 46 7.33 -7.50 2.75
CA LEU A 46 8.22 -8.14 3.73
C LEU A 46 8.23 -7.46 5.10
N ASN A 47 7.37 -6.46 5.33
CA ASN A 47 7.31 -5.74 6.60
C ASN A 47 6.46 -6.52 7.63
N CYS A 48 7.12 -7.17 8.58
CA CYS A 48 6.46 -7.94 9.64
C CYS A 48 5.56 -7.12 10.59
N ALA A 49 5.64 -5.78 10.58
CA ALA A 49 4.71 -4.93 11.34
C ALA A 49 3.31 -4.88 10.69
N LEU A 50 3.21 -5.18 9.40
CA LEU A 50 1.95 -5.28 8.68
C LEU A 50 1.43 -6.72 8.82
N ARG A 51 0.30 -6.87 9.51
CA ARG A 51 -0.28 -8.16 9.90
C ARG A 51 -1.54 -8.51 9.10
N ASP A 52 -2.11 -7.53 8.42
CA ASP A 52 -3.30 -7.67 7.61
C ASP A 52 -3.00 -7.29 6.18
N SER A 53 -3.60 -8.02 5.24
CA SER A 53 -3.54 -7.71 3.82
C SER A 53 -4.88 -7.91 3.13
N GLY A 54 -5.25 -7.00 2.23
CA GLY A 54 -6.35 -7.15 1.31
C GLY A 54 -5.88 -6.92 -0.13
N VAL A 55 -6.40 -7.70 -1.08
CA VAL A 55 -6.04 -7.60 -2.50
C VAL A 55 -7.29 -7.28 -3.31
N GLY A 56 -7.20 -6.28 -4.18
CA GLY A 56 -8.22 -5.91 -5.16
C GLY A 56 -7.72 -6.09 -6.58
N HIS A 57 -8.57 -6.60 -7.46
CA HIS A 57 -8.30 -6.72 -8.89
C HIS A 57 -9.50 -6.20 -9.68
N GLN A 58 -9.22 -5.38 -10.69
CA GLN A 58 -10.22 -4.98 -11.69
C GLN A 58 -9.65 -5.17 -13.08
N TYR A 59 -10.44 -5.81 -13.95
CA TYR A 59 -10.21 -5.84 -15.38
C TYR A 59 -11.23 -4.97 -16.11
N ARG A 60 -10.77 -4.14 -17.04
CA ARG A 60 -11.62 -3.36 -17.94
C ARG A 60 -11.03 -3.34 -19.35
N GLN A 61 -11.75 -3.94 -20.30
CA GLN A 61 -11.40 -3.90 -21.72
C GLN A 61 -11.29 -2.46 -22.23
N ASN A 62 -10.50 -2.27 -23.29
CA ASN A 62 -10.31 -0.97 -23.96
C ASN A 62 -9.82 0.16 -23.02
N THR A 63 -9.02 -0.19 -22.01
CA THR A 63 -8.28 0.77 -21.18
C THR A 63 -6.78 0.61 -21.42
N ARG A 64 -5.99 1.66 -21.12
CA ARG A 64 -4.53 1.68 -21.36
C ARG A 64 -3.80 0.43 -20.83
N TYR A 65 -4.22 -0.09 -19.69
CA TYR A 65 -3.53 -1.19 -19.02
C TYR A 65 -4.38 -2.46 -18.82
N GLY A 66 -5.70 -2.41 -19.04
CA GLY A 66 -6.61 -3.55 -18.89
C GLY A 66 -6.81 -3.99 -17.44
N HIS A 67 -5.76 -4.49 -16.80
CA HIS A 67 -5.75 -4.99 -15.43
C HIS A 67 -5.17 -3.96 -14.47
N HIS A 68 -5.83 -3.79 -13.33
CA HIS A 68 -5.39 -2.95 -12.22
C HIS A 68 -5.43 -3.76 -10.93
N TRP A 69 -4.39 -3.64 -10.13
CA TRP A 69 -4.20 -4.39 -8.90
C TRP A 69 -3.84 -3.44 -7.77
N THR A 70 -4.43 -3.69 -6.61
CA THR A 70 -4.08 -3.02 -5.36
C THR A 70 -3.86 -4.08 -4.29
N GLN A 71 -2.84 -3.92 -3.47
CA GLN A 71 -2.64 -4.69 -2.25
C GLN A 71 -2.43 -3.72 -1.09
N ASN A 72 -3.41 -3.68 -0.19
CA ASN A 72 -3.37 -2.86 1.01
C ASN A 72 -2.93 -3.69 2.19
N PHE A 73 -2.15 -3.07 3.07
CA PHE A 73 -1.61 -3.68 4.26
C PHE A 73 -1.92 -2.82 5.48
N GLY A 74 -2.08 -3.47 6.63
CA GLY A 74 -2.31 -2.78 7.89
C GLY A 74 -1.97 -3.62 9.12
N THR A 75 -2.27 -3.05 10.29
CA THR A 75 -2.25 -3.75 11.58
C THR A 75 -3.52 -3.42 12.35
N ARG A 76 -4.04 -4.40 13.11
CA ARG A 76 -5.17 -4.22 14.03
C ARG A 76 -4.77 -3.40 15.24
#